data_AF-A0A1Y4DHU3-F1
#
_entry.id   AF-A0A1Y4DHU3-F1
#
_cell.length_a   1.000
_cell.length_b   1.000
_cell.length_c   1.000
_cell.angle_alpha   90.00
_cell.angle_beta   90.00
_cell.angle_gamma   90.00
#
_symmetry.space_group_name_H-M   'P 1'
#
loop_
_entity.id
_entity.type
_entity.pdbx_description
1 polymer ?
#
loop_
_entity_poly.entity_id
_entity_poly.type
_entity_poly.pdbx_seq_one_letter_code
_entity_poly.pdbx_strand_id
1 'polypeptide(L)'
;MQICLEGIPPVRYKYASKSEVMGIDPGPNKIACFHPQEAAIHEVAPNVDMKGKEIRLLQRKIDRSMRAMNPDNYEDDGQAREGVHEWKVSKRCARLRAKLKEQYRVTAETRKRDHGTLANQLFQRAGKIKIEKNSYRSYQRNFGRSTQRSGMGEFVQHLKRRAASAGCVVEELNAYTLKMSQYDPFTLSSRVDFLTTHRAP
;
A
#
# COMPACT_ATOMS: atom_id res chain seq x y z
N MET A 1 -15.89 8.91 -28.35
CA MET A 1 -17.24 8.36 -28.19
C MET A 1 -17.51 8.25 -26.69
N GLN A 2 -18.48 9.01 -26.17
CA GLN A 2 -18.88 9.02 -24.77
C GLN A 2 -20.27 8.42 -24.69
N ILE A 3 -20.48 7.44 -23.81
CA ILE A 3 -21.79 6.83 -23.56
C ILE A 3 -22.37 7.50 -22.32
N CYS A 4 -23.53 8.13 -22.46
CA CYS A 4 -24.35 8.63 -21.35
C CYS A 4 -25.54 7.69 -21.19
N LEU A 5 -25.69 7.09 -20.01
CA LEU A 5 -26.81 6.23 -19.66
C LEU A 5 -27.76 7.03 -18.77
N GLU A 6 -29.05 7.06 -19.11
CA GLU A 6 -30.09 7.67 -18.28
C GLU A 6 -30.53 6.73 -17.16
N GLY A 7 -30.83 7.29 -15.98
CA GLY A 7 -31.33 6.57 -14.81
C GLY A 7 -30.47 6.74 -13.57
N ILE A 8 -30.96 6.20 -12.44
CA ILE A 8 -30.19 6.16 -11.20
C ILE A 8 -29.13 5.07 -11.36
N PRO A 9 -27.82 5.40 -11.27
CA PRO A 9 -26.79 4.39 -11.39
C PRO A 9 -26.95 3.36 -10.27
N PRO A 10 -26.82 2.06 -10.55
CA PRO A 10 -27.00 1.03 -9.54
C PRO A 10 -25.97 1.22 -8.42
N VAL A 11 -26.42 1.09 -7.18
CA VAL A 11 -25.55 1.15 -6.00
C VAL A 11 -24.63 -0.06 -6.02
N ARG A 12 -23.37 0.16 -6.43
CA ARG A 12 -22.38 -0.92 -6.57
C ARG A 12 -21.92 -1.52 -5.24
N TYR A 13 -21.91 -0.72 -4.18
CA TYR A 13 -21.49 -1.13 -2.84
C TYR A 13 -22.43 -0.54 -1.79
N LYS A 14 -22.94 -1.38 -0.90
CA LYS A 14 -23.64 -0.96 0.33
C LYS A 14 -22.64 -1.06 1.48
N TYR A 15 -22.29 0.08 2.07
CA TYR A 15 -21.34 0.13 3.17
C TYR A 15 -22.03 0.00 4.52
N ALA A 16 -21.33 -0.56 5.49
CA ALA A 16 -21.84 -0.75 6.84
C ALA A 16 -22.03 0.60 7.56
N SER A 17 -22.84 0.58 8.62
CA SER A 17 -23.01 1.72 9.50
C SER A 17 -21.69 2.12 10.17
N LYS A 18 -21.54 3.41 10.49
CA LYS A 18 -20.40 3.93 11.28
C LYS A 18 -20.32 3.36 12.70
N SER A 19 -21.40 2.73 13.18
CA SER A 19 -21.45 2.00 14.44
C SER A 19 -20.70 0.66 14.38
N GLU A 20 -20.56 0.08 13.19
CA GLU A 20 -19.75 -1.13 12.98
C GLU A 20 -18.28 -0.75 12.89
N VAL A 21 -17.48 -1.28 13.81
CA VAL A 21 -16.07 -0.88 14.00
C VAL A 21 -15.14 -2.06 13.76
N MET A 22 -14.14 -1.85 12.92
CA MET A 22 -13.05 -2.81 12.69
C MET A 22 -11.70 -2.20 13.10
N GLY A 23 -10.91 -2.98 13.83
CA GLY A 23 -9.50 -2.69 14.09
C GLY A 23 -8.62 -3.29 12.99
N ILE A 24 -7.61 -2.54 12.55
CA ILE A 24 -6.62 -2.99 11.57
C ILE A 24 -5.20 -2.72 12.08
N ASP A 25 -4.36 -3.74 12.08
CA ASP A 25 -2.91 -3.64 12.23
C ASP A 25 -2.22 -3.83 10.86
N PRO A 26 -1.65 -2.76 10.27
CA PRO A 26 -0.98 -2.85 8.99
C PRO A 26 0.47 -3.35 9.11
N GLY A 27 0.79 -4.52 8.55
CA GLY A 27 2.15 -4.98 8.33
C GLY A 27 2.77 -4.50 7.00
N PRO A 28 3.97 -4.98 6.60
CA PRO A 28 4.62 -4.52 5.36
C PRO A 28 3.88 -4.89 4.05
N ASN A 29 3.16 -6.01 4.04
CA ASN A 29 2.45 -6.54 2.86
C ASN A 29 1.02 -7.02 3.14
N LYS A 30 0.68 -7.21 4.42
CA LYS A 30 -0.59 -7.75 4.89
C LYS A 30 -1.19 -6.81 5.92
N ILE A 31 -2.50 -6.89 6.08
CA ILE A 31 -3.21 -6.29 7.20
C ILE A 31 -3.81 -7.42 8.04
N ALA A 32 -3.73 -7.29 9.36
CA ALA A 32 -4.56 -8.06 10.28
C ALA A 32 -5.80 -7.24 10.58
N CYS A 33 -6.98 -7.85 10.43
CA CYS A 33 -8.27 -7.23 10.66
C CYS A 33 -8.97 -7.94 11.83
N PHE A 34 -9.58 -7.16 12.70
CA PHE A 34 -10.39 -7.65 13.80
C PHE A 34 -11.75 -6.94 13.84
N HIS A 35 -12.80 -7.73 13.83
CA HIS A 35 -14.20 -7.36 13.96
C HIS A 35 -14.87 -8.40 14.90
N PRO A 36 -15.93 -8.06 15.66
CA PRO A 36 -16.51 -9.02 16.62
C PRO A 36 -16.91 -10.38 16.03
N GLN A 37 -17.21 -10.43 14.73
CA GLN A 37 -17.61 -11.64 14.01
C GLN A 37 -16.50 -12.20 13.09
N GLU A 38 -15.34 -11.54 12.96
CA GLU A 38 -14.28 -11.95 12.04
C GLU A 38 -12.90 -11.49 12.52
N ALA A 39 -11.94 -12.42 12.53
CA ALA A 39 -10.51 -12.11 12.62
C ALA A 39 -9.81 -12.71 11.39
N ALA A 40 -9.17 -11.87 10.59
CA ALA A 40 -8.62 -12.29 9.29
C ALA A 40 -7.32 -11.56 8.94
N ILE A 41 -6.49 -12.19 8.12
CA ILE A 41 -5.30 -11.57 7.54
C ILE A 41 -5.48 -11.46 6.04
N HIS A 42 -5.34 -10.24 5.51
CA HIS A 42 -5.47 -9.99 4.07
C HIS A 42 -4.15 -9.51 3.48
N GLU A 43 -3.79 -10.04 2.32
CA GLU A 43 -2.75 -9.43 1.49
C GLU A 43 -3.28 -8.15 0.86
N VAL A 44 -2.48 -7.08 0.90
CA VAL A 44 -2.91 -5.78 0.38
C VAL A 44 -2.91 -5.74 -1.15
N ALA A 45 -2.01 -6.50 -1.78
CA ALA A 45 -1.87 -6.53 -3.24
C ALA A 45 -1.56 -7.96 -3.75
N PRO A 46 -2.49 -8.92 -3.55
CA PRO A 46 -2.27 -10.33 -3.83
C PRO A 46 -1.97 -10.61 -5.30
N ASN A 47 -2.54 -9.83 -6.22
CA ASN A 47 -2.44 -10.08 -7.66
C ASN A 47 -1.21 -9.39 -8.29
N VAL A 48 -0.41 -8.67 -7.51
CA VAL A 48 0.79 -8.02 -8.01
C VAL A 48 1.89 -9.04 -8.22
N ASP A 49 2.14 -9.39 -9.48
CA ASP A 49 3.36 -10.10 -9.86
C ASP A 49 4.47 -9.11 -10.21
N MET A 50 5.40 -8.90 -9.28
CA MET A 50 6.57 -8.07 -9.54
C MET A 50 7.67 -8.89 -10.20
N LYS A 51 7.83 -8.72 -11.52
CA LYS A 51 8.84 -9.41 -12.34
C LYS A 51 10.26 -8.89 -12.12
N GLY A 52 10.78 -9.03 -10.88
CA GLY A 52 12.04 -8.43 -10.45
C GLY A 52 13.25 -8.84 -11.30
N LYS A 53 13.32 -10.10 -11.76
CA LYS A 53 14.37 -10.57 -12.67
C LYS A 53 14.31 -9.85 -14.01
N GLU A 54 13.14 -9.73 -14.61
CA GLU A 54 12.95 -9.05 -15.90
C GLU A 54 13.25 -7.56 -15.80
N ILE A 55 12.75 -6.90 -14.76
CA ILE A 55 13.03 -5.48 -14.47
C ILE A 55 14.53 -5.22 -14.39
N ARG A 56 15.27 -6.05 -13.62
CA ARG A 56 16.73 -5.94 -13.48
C ARG A 56 17.44 -6.12 -14.82
N LEU A 57 17.01 -7.07 -15.64
CA LEU A 57 17.59 -7.30 -16.97
C LEU A 57 17.33 -6.13 -17.91
N LEU A 58 16.13 -5.54 -17.89
CA LEU A 58 15.80 -4.35 -18.67
C LEU A 58 16.67 -3.17 -18.27
N GLN A 59 16.77 -2.89 -16.97
CA GLN A 59 17.60 -1.81 -16.43
C GLN A 59 19.06 -1.95 -16.85
N ARG A 60 19.65 -3.15 -16.68
CA ARG A 60 21.03 -3.42 -17.13
C ARG A 60 21.23 -3.25 -18.63
N LYS A 61 20.24 -3.62 -19.46
CA LYS A 61 20.31 -3.42 -20.93
C LYS A 61 20.22 -1.94 -21.31
N ILE A 62 19.37 -1.18 -20.62
CA ILE A 62 19.24 0.28 -20.78
C ILE A 62 20.57 0.93 -20.41
N ASP A 63 21.09 0.63 -19.23
CA ASP A 63 22.32 1.16 -18.67
C ASP A 63 23.53 0.92 -19.59
N ARG A 64 23.75 -0.33 -20.05
CA ARG A 64 24.79 -0.63 -21.05
C ARG A 64 24.61 0.15 -22.36
N SER A 65 23.38 0.29 -22.84
CA SER A 65 23.13 1.06 -24.06
C SER A 65 23.38 2.56 -23.86
N MET A 66 23.14 3.09 -22.66
CA MET A 66 23.43 4.50 -22.36
C MET A 66 24.93 4.74 -22.31
N ARG A 67 25.70 3.88 -21.63
CA ARG A 67 27.17 3.98 -21.60
C ARG A 67 27.80 3.87 -22.98
N ALA A 68 27.38 2.89 -23.78
CA ALA A 68 27.93 2.69 -25.12
C ALA A 68 27.63 3.86 -26.09
N MET A 69 26.49 4.52 -25.94
CA MET A 69 26.11 5.65 -26.81
C MET A 69 26.65 7.00 -26.32
N ASN A 70 27.12 7.07 -25.07
CA ASN A 70 27.53 8.30 -24.42
C ASN A 70 28.81 8.06 -23.59
N PRO A 71 29.89 7.49 -24.16
CA PRO A 71 31.08 7.13 -23.38
C PRO A 71 31.67 8.34 -22.62
N ASP A 72 31.68 9.52 -23.26
CA ASP A 72 32.23 10.76 -22.68
C ASP A 72 31.44 11.27 -21.46
N ASN A 73 30.18 10.83 -21.29
CA ASN A 73 29.32 11.23 -20.18
C ASN A 73 29.54 10.37 -18.92
N TYR A 74 30.47 9.42 -18.95
CA TYR A 74 30.78 8.55 -17.81
C TYR A 74 32.26 8.66 -17.41
N GLU A 75 32.51 8.51 -16.11
CA GLU A 75 33.84 8.27 -15.55
C GLU A 75 34.28 6.82 -15.79
N ASP A 76 35.58 6.53 -15.61
CA ASP A 76 36.15 5.19 -15.80
C ASP A 76 35.54 4.15 -14.84
N ASP A 77 35.08 4.59 -13.66
CA ASP A 77 34.36 3.74 -12.69
C ASP A 77 32.89 3.49 -13.05
N GLY A 78 32.41 4.09 -14.14
CA GLY A 78 31.07 3.94 -14.68
C GLY A 78 30.00 4.83 -14.04
N GLN A 79 30.39 5.77 -13.17
CA GLN A 79 29.51 6.84 -12.69
C GLN A 79 29.27 7.88 -13.79
N ALA A 80 28.08 8.48 -13.80
CA ALA A 80 27.80 9.57 -14.74
C ALA A 80 28.57 10.81 -14.29
N ARG A 81 29.24 11.49 -15.24
CA ARG A 81 29.93 12.75 -14.95
C ARG A 81 28.93 13.80 -14.50
N GLU A 82 29.34 14.66 -13.58
CA GLU A 82 28.53 15.81 -13.17
C GLU A 82 28.41 16.85 -14.30
N GLY A 83 27.38 17.69 -14.25
CA GLY A 83 27.15 18.76 -15.24
C GLY A 83 26.06 18.47 -16.27
N VAL A 84 25.92 19.39 -17.24
CA VAL A 84 24.94 19.30 -18.31
C VAL A 84 25.54 18.50 -19.47
N HIS A 85 24.90 17.37 -19.80
CA HIS A 85 25.35 16.46 -20.85
C HIS A 85 24.27 16.25 -21.91
N GLU A 86 24.68 16.14 -23.16
CA GLU A 86 23.78 15.65 -24.22
C GLU A 86 23.65 14.12 -24.11
N TRP A 87 22.42 13.62 -23.99
CA TRP A 87 22.15 12.19 -23.84
C TRP A 87 21.59 11.59 -25.13
N LYS A 88 22.43 10.87 -25.86
CA LYS A 88 22.05 10.10 -27.05
C LYS A 88 21.37 8.81 -26.64
N VAL A 89 20.09 8.67 -27.01
CA VAL A 89 19.27 7.49 -26.75
C VAL A 89 19.00 6.75 -28.05
N SER A 90 19.53 5.53 -28.19
CA SER A 90 19.25 4.70 -29.36
C SER A 90 17.77 4.28 -29.43
N LYS A 91 17.27 4.03 -30.65
CA LYS A 91 15.91 3.46 -30.85
C LYS A 91 15.68 2.17 -30.05
N ARG A 92 16.74 1.35 -29.90
CA ARG A 92 16.70 0.14 -29.06
C ARG A 92 16.54 0.47 -27.57
N CYS A 93 17.31 1.44 -27.05
CA CYS A 93 17.20 1.89 -25.67
C CYS A 93 15.82 2.47 -25.36
N ALA A 94 15.27 3.29 -26.26
CA ALA A 94 13.91 3.82 -26.15
C ALA A 94 12.86 2.71 -26.01
N ARG A 95 12.92 1.65 -26.83
CA ARG A 95 12.03 0.48 -26.72
C ARG A 95 12.18 -0.26 -25.39
N LEU A 96 13.40 -0.41 -24.88
CA LEU A 96 13.64 -1.03 -23.56
C LEU A 96 13.06 -0.20 -22.42
N ARG A 97 13.23 1.13 -22.46
CA ARG A 97 12.62 2.06 -21.50
C ARG A 97 11.09 1.99 -21.54
N ALA A 98 10.49 1.93 -22.73
CA ALA A 98 9.06 1.75 -22.89
C ALA A 98 8.57 0.42 -22.26
N LYS A 99 9.30 -0.67 -22.49
CA LYS A 99 8.97 -1.97 -21.87
C LYS A 99 9.09 -1.92 -20.35
N LEU A 100 10.12 -1.28 -19.80
CA LEU A 100 10.28 -1.10 -18.35
C LEU A 100 9.14 -0.25 -17.76
N LYS A 101 8.77 0.85 -18.41
CA LYS A 101 7.64 1.70 -18.02
C LYS A 101 6.33 0.91 -17.99
N GLU A 102 6.11 0.07 -19.00
CA GLU A 102 4.90 -0.76 -19.07
C GLU A 102 4.83 -1.77 -17.93
N GLN A 103 5.95 -2.41 -17.55
CA GLN A 103 5.98 -3.30 -16.38
C GLN A 103 5.54 -2.55 -15.11
N TYR A 104 6.09 -1.36 -14.87
CA TYR A 104 5.71 -0.57 -13.70
C TYR A 104 4.27 -0.08 -13.75
N ARG A 105 3.76 0.28 -14.94
CA ARG A 105 2.35 0.69 -15.14
C ARG A 105 1.40 -0.44 -14.78
N VAL A 106 1.64 -1.66 -15.30
CA VAL A 106 0.83 -2.84 -14.98
C VAL A 106 0.84 -3.14 -13.48
N THR A 107 2.01 -3.09 -12.84
CA THR A 107 2.14 -3.25 -11.38
C THR A 107 1.35 -2.19 -10.60
N ALA A 108 1.41 -0.92 -11.01
CA ALA A 108 0.71 0.17 -10.34
C ALA A 108 -0.83 0.05 -10.49
N GLU A 109 -1.32 -0.26 -11.69
CA GLU A 109 -2.75 -0.45 -11.92
C GLU A 109 -3.29 -1.68 -11.19
N THR A 110 -2.49 -2.74 -11.07
CA THR A 110 -2.89 -3.91 -10.29
C THR A 110 -2.94 -3.63 -8.79
N ARG A 111 -1.95 -2.92 -8.23
CA ARG A 111 -2.03 -2.43 -6.84
C ARG A 111 -3.29 -1.60 -6.61
N LYS A 112 -3.54 -0.62 -7.48
CA LYS A 112 -4.70 0.27 -7.37
C LYS A 112 -6.02 -0.50 -7.36
N ARG A 113 -6.14 -1.54 -8.21
CA ARG A 113 -7.31 -2.42 -8.26
C ARG A 113 -7.45 -3.23 -6.97
N ASP A 114 -6.38 -3.89 -6.54
CA ASP A 114 -6.37 -4.72 -5.33
C ASP A 114 -6.69 -3.90 -4.07
N HIS A 115 -6.06 -2.73 -3.94
CA HIS A 115 -6.33 -1.77 -2.86
C HIS A 115 -7.79 -1.34 -2.83
N GLY A 116 -8.35 -1.00 -3.99
CA GLY A 116 -9.75 -0.60 -4.10
C GLY A 116 -10.72 -1.73 -3.76
N THR A 117 -10.43 -2.95 -4.21
CA THR A 117 -11.22 -4.15 -3.87
C THR A 117 -11.22 -4.39 -2.37
N LEU A 118 -10.04 -4.43 -1.75
CA LEU A 118 -9.90 -4.67 -0.32
C LEU A 118 -10.56 -3.56 0.50
N ALA A 119 -10.33 -2.29 0.16
CA ALA A 119 -10.97 -1.16 0.86
C ALA A 119 -12.51 -1.25 0.81
N ASN A 120 -13.09 -1.60 -0.34
CA ASN A 120 -14.53 -1.78 -0.44
C ASN A 120 -15.03 -2.96 0.40
N GLN A 121 -14.31 -4.09 0.42
CA GLN A 121 -14.66 -5.25 1.24
C GLN A 121 -14.62 -4.96 2.75
N LEU A 122 -13.66 -4.15 3.19
CA LEU A 122 -13.56 -3.71 4.58
C LEU A 122 -14.73 -2.78 4.94
N PHE A 123 -15.03 -1.77 4.11
CA PHE A 123 -16.14 -0.84 4.38
C PHE A 123 -17.54 -1.46 4.26
N GLN A 124 -17.68 -2.57 3.54
CA GLN A 124 -18.92 -3.36 3.55
C GLN A 124 -19.18 -4.02 4.91
N ARG A 125 -18.13 -4.27 5.69
CA ARG A 125 -18.22 -4.89 7.02
C ARG A 125 -18.26 -3.86 8.14
N ALA A 126 -17.46 -2.79 8.04
CA ALA A 126 -17.37 -1.76 9.06
C ALA A 126 -17.38 -0.35 8.45
N GLY A 127 -18.32 0.49 8.88
CA GLY A 127 -18.37 1.90 8.47
C GLY A 127 -17.33 2.77 9.19
N LYS A 128 -16.71 2.26 10.26
CA LYS A 128 -15.57 2.86 10.94
C LYS A 128 -14.41 1.88 11.02
N ILE A 129 -13.24 2.29 10.56
CA ILE A 129 -11.99 1.53 10.66
C ILE A 129 -11.01 2.29 11.56
N LYS A 130 -10.43 1.59 12.53
CA LYS A 130 -9.36 2.09 13.38
C LYS A 130 -8.04 1.45 12.96
N ILE A 131 -7.05 2.26 12.59
CA ILE A 131 -5.74 1.80 12.14
C ILE A 131 -4.69 2.14 13.19
N GLU A 132 -3.86 1.16 13.54
CA GLU A 132 -2.66 1.42 14.34
C GLU A 132 -1.63 2.27 13.56
N LYS A 133 -1.10 3.31 14.21
CA LYS A 133 -0.11 4.21 13.61
C LYS A 133 1.24 3.51 13.47
N ASN A 134 1.51 3.03 12.26
CA ASN A 134 2.80 2.44 11.89
C ASN A 134 3.70 3.42 11.11
N SER A 135 5.01 3.29 11.29
CA SER A 135 5.99 4.04 10.50
C SER A 135 6.20 3.36 9.16
N TYR A 136 5.42 3.74 8.14
CA TYR A 136 5.59 3.21 6.78
C TYR A 136 6.97 3.51 6.19
N ARG A 137 7.65 4.57 6.65
CA ARG A 137 9.05 4.84 6.31
C ARG A 137 9.99 3.76 6.86
N SER A 138 9.73 3.27 8.07
CA SER A 138 10.46 2.12 8.63
C SER A 138 10.23 0.87 7.78
N TYR A 139 9.00 0.63 7.32
CA TYR A 139 8.71 -0.48 6.42
C TYR A 139 9.45 -0.39 5.09
N GLN A 140 9.53 0.80 4.50
CA GLN A 140 10.30 1.01 3.27
C GLN A 140 11.80 0.70 3.46
N ARG A 141 12.38 1.07 4.60
CA ARG A 141 13.80 0.82 4.90
C ARG A 141 14.08 -0.66 5.15
N ASN A 142 13.28 -1.31 5.98
CA ASN A 142 13.54 -2.67 6.45
C ASN A 142 12.97 -3.75 5.53
N PHE A 143 11.88 -3.44 4.81
CA PHE A 143 11.13 -4.37 3.97
C PHE A 143 10.92 -3.84 2.54
N GLY A 144 11.88 -3.07 2.02
CA GLY A 144 11.72 -2.32 0.77
C GLY A 144 11.19 -3.11 -0.42
N ARG A 145 11.59 -4.38 -0.58
CA ARG A 145 11.05 -5.27 -1.63
C ARG A 145 9.55 -5.55 -1.45
N SER A 146 9.15 -5.90 -0.24
CA SER A 146 7.75 -6.19 0.09
C SER A 146 6.89 -4.94 0.01
N THR A 147 7.38 -3.81 0.52
CA THR A 147 6.66 -2.53 0.46
C THR A 147 6.55 -1.97 -0.96
N GLN A 148 7.56 -2.18 -1.81
CA GLN A 148 7.49 -1.80 -3.23
C GLN A 148 6.41 -2.61 -3.98
N ARG A 149 6.23 -3.88 -3.61
CA ARG A 149 5.19 -4.75 -4.17
C ARG A 149 3.80 -4.40 -3.63
N SER A 150 3.66 -4.24 -2.32
CA SER A 150 2.35 -4.08 -1.65
C SER A 150 1.81 -2.66 -1.70
N GLY A 151 2.68 -1.66 -1.62
CA GLY A 151 2.29 -0.25 -1.52
C GLY A 151 1.48 0.06 -0.25
N MET A 152 1.86 -0.46 0.92
CA MET A 152 1.07 -0.28 2.17
C MET A 152 0.72 1.20 2.47
N GLY A 153 1.67 2.12 2.31
CA GLY A 153 1.38 3.56 2.50
C GLY A 153 0.35 4.10 1.50
N GLU A 154 0.42 3.66 0.23
CA GLU A 154 -0.57 4.00 -0.80
C GLU A 154 -1.94 3.40 -0.46
N PHE A 155 -1.99 2.17 0.05
CA PHE A 155 -3.22 1.52 0.48
C PHE A 155 -3.91 2.30 1.60
N VAL A 156 -3.16 2.70 2.64
CA VAL A 156 -3.72 3.46 3.77
C VAL A 156 -4.24 4.83 3.31
N GLN A 157 -3.51 5.51 2.42
CA GLN A 157 -3.98 6.74 1.80
C GLN A 157 -5.26 6.49 0.97
N HIS A 158 -5.31 5.40 0.22
CA HIS A 158 -6.49 5.01 -0.55
C HIS A 158 -7.69 4.74 0.35
N LEU A 159 -7.48 4.04 1.47
CA LEU A 159 -8.51 3.70 2.45
C LEU A 159 -9.13 4.96 3.05
N LYS A 160 -8.31 5.93 3.49
CA LYS A 160 -8.76 7.23 4.01
C LYS A 160 -9.58 8.00 2.98
N ARG A 161 -9.08 8.10 1.74
CA ARG A 161 -9.79 8.77 0.64
C ARG A 161 -11.11 8.08 0.33
N ARG A 162 -11.13 6.74 0.32
CA ARG A 162 -12.34 5.96 0.06
C ARG A 162 -13.37 6.19 1.16
N ALA A 163 -12.95 6.23 2.43
CA ALA A 163 -13.80 6.53 3.56
C ALA A 163 -14.54 7.86 3.38
N ALA A 164 -13.80 8.93 3.07
CA ALA A 164 -14.37 10.24 2.82
C ALA A 164 -15.40 10.24 1.69
N SER A 165 -15.11 9.55 0.57
CA SER A 165 -16.04 9.44 -0.56
C SER A 165 -17.27 8.55 -0.28
N ALA A 166 -17.16 7.63 0.67
CA ALA A 166 -18.16 6.61 0.98
C ALA A 166 -19.01 6.96 2.22
N GLY A 167 -18.76 8.12 2.84
CA GLY A 167 -19.38 8.48 4.12
C GLY A 167 -18.92 7.58 5.28
N CYS A 168 -17.81 6.85 5.14
CA CYS A 168 -17.22 6.03 6.19
C CYS A 168 -16.10 6.79 6.92
N VAL A 169 -15.56 6.21 7.98
CA VAL A 169 -14.53 6.85 8.84
C VAL A 169 -13.29 5.98 8.95
N VAL A 170 -12.11 6.60 8.89
CA VAL A 170 -10.83 5.97 9.24
C VAL A 170 -10.17 6.82 10.32
N GLU A 171 -9.90 6.21 11.47
CA GLU A 171 -9.23 6.84 12.62
C GLU A 171 -7.84 6.23 12.81
N GLU A 172 -6.80 7.05 12.85
CA GLU A 172 -5.45 6.59 13.20
C GLU A 172 -5.27 6.61 14.73
N LEU A 173 -4.93 5.46 15.27
CA LEU A 173 -4.69 5.23 16.68
C LEU A 173 -3.20 5.36 16.98
N ASN A 174 -2.85 6.19 17.97
CA ASN A 174 -1.47 6.28 18.43
C ASN A 174 -1.14 5.09 19.36
N ALA A 175 -0.32 4.15 18.88
CA ALA A 175 0.08 2.96 19.62
C ALA A 175 0.74 3.29 20.98
N TYR A 176 1.48 4.40 21.08
CA TYR A 176 2.14 4.84 22.32
C TYR A 176 1.13 5.31 23.39
N THR A 177 -0.03 5.82 22.95
CA THR A 177 -1.08 6.31 23.85
C THR A 177 -2.00 5.19 24.29
N LEU A 178 -2.25 4.19 23.42
CA LEU A 178 -3.20 3.11 23.70
C LEU A 178 -2.63 1.93 24.49
N LYS A 179 -1.31 1.84 24.70
CA LYS A 179 -0.67 0.68 25.36
C LYS A 179 -1.25 -0.66 24.86
N MET A 180 -1.33 -0.84 23.54
CA MET A 180 -2.03 -1.97 22.90
C MET A 180 -1.53 -3.36 23.36
N SER A 181 -0.28 -3.48 23.82
CA SER A 181 0.25 -4.70 24.45
C SER A 181 -0.44 -5.09 25.77
N GLN A 182 -1.27 -4.20 26.32
CA GLN A 182 -2.04 -4.37 27.53
C GLN A 182 -3.55 -4.50 27.26
N TYR A 183 -3.99 -4.46 26.00
CA TYR A 183 -5.40 -4.41 25.63
C TYR A 183 -5.88 -5.77 25.11
N ASP A 184 -6.97 -6.30 25.67
CA ASP A 184 -7.61 -7.51 25.16
C ASP A 184 -8.69 -7.13 24.11
N PRO A 185 -8.53 -7.54 22.84
CA PRO A 185 -9.45 -7.17 21.77
C PRO A 185 -10.86 -7.77 21.92
N PHE A 186 -11.03 -8.83 22.71
CA PHE A 186 -12.35 -9.43 22.95
C PHE A 186 -13.16 -8.69 24.02
N THR A 187 -12.49 -8.19 25.06
CA THR A 187 -13.15 -7.60 26.23
C THR A 187 -13.08 -6.07 26.25
N LEU A 188 -12.31 -5.45 25.34
CA LEU A 188 -12.08 -4.00 25.29
C LEU A 188 -11.56 -3.43 26.62
N SER A 189 -10.88 -4.25 27.43
CA SER A 189 -10.36 -3.91 28.75
C SER A 189 -8.84 -3.84 28.77
N SER A 190 -8.30 -2.95 29.60
CA SER A 190 -6.87 -2.85 29.85
C SER A 190 -6.46 -3.83 30.95
N ARG A 191 -5.35 -4.56 30.78
CA ARG A 191 -4.80 -5.51 31.77
C ARG A 191 -4.49 -4.89 33.14
N VAL A 192 -4.55 -3.57 33.27
CA VAL A 192 -4.31 -2.84 34.53
C VAL A 192 -5.51 -2.94 35.48
N ASP A 193 -6.73 -3.14 34.95
CA ASP A 193 -7.96 -3.15 35.76
C ASP A 193 -8.22 -4.48 36.50
N PHE A 194 -7.48 -5.54 36.14
CA PHE A 194 -7.56 -6.84 36.81
C PHE A 194 -6.77 -6.93 38.13
N LEU A 195 -5.84 -6.01 38.38
CA LEU A 195 -4.98 -6.03 39.57
C LEU A 195 -5.46 -5.10 40.71
N THR A 196 -6.50 -4.29 40.48
CA THR A 196 -7.02 -3.32 41.46
C THR A 196 -8.33 -3.73 42.13
N THR A 197 -8.99 -4.82 41.70
CA THR A 197 -10.30 -5.24 42.25
C THR A 197 -10.26 -6.41 43.23
N HIS A 198 -9.09 -6.96 43.58
CA HIS A 198 -8.96 -8.06 44.55
C HIS A 198 -8.04 -7.73 45.74
N ARG A 199 -8.20 -6.54 46.32
CA ARG A 199 -7.93 -6.32 47.75
C ARG A 199 -9.25 -5.99 48.43
N ALA A 200 -9.94 -7.04 48.87
CA ALA A 200 -11.00 -6.96 49.86
C ALA A 200 -10.36 -6.93 51.28
N PRO A 201 -11.10 -6.46 52.30
CA PRO A 201 -10.59 -5.73 53.48
C PRO A 201 -9.73 -6.54 54.45
#